data_AF-A0A0V0V6H6-F1
#
_entry.id   AF-A0A0V0V6H6-F1
#
_cell.length_a   1.000
_cell.length_b   1.000
_cell.length_c   1.000
_cell.angle_alpha   90.00
_cell.angle_beta   90.00
_cell.angle_gamma   90.00
#
_symmetry.space_group_name_H-M   'P 1'
#
loop_
_entity.id
_entity.type
_entity.pdbx_description
1 polymer ?
#
loop_
_entity_poly.entity_id
_entity_poly.type
_entity_poly.pdbx_seq_one_letter_code
_entity_poly.pdbx_strand_id
1 'polypeptide(L)'
;MTFIGQFVIIYICLLCLNMVMNVIRDLYPELSSEELNKISLHFKKLNINEKDDFEVNTKENGIPHVINGNTNPAVAVQRMMDQKLLKSNKKMELTRELFSVFNEHVFNNRLPKDMEICFNRRLYKTAGYCRCKLNRFTKLPYCIIELSELVCDTCERIRDTLLHEMCHAAVWIIDQKIEKHGPFWKRWCAIAESVLPNMPVVKTCHEYVITTKYIYRCPSCFREVRRQTKSLNIARKVCKFCRKHFICFKLNSKTGQYVPCNDGIDILDI
;
A
#
# COMPACT_ATOMS: atom_id res chain seq x y z
N MET A 1 -12.13 -34.55 -18.48
CA MET A 1 -11.22 -33.73 -17.64
C MET A 1 -12.05 -32.91 -16.62
N THR A 2 -13.00 -33.58 -15.95
CA THR A 2 -14.33 -33.00 -15.67
C THR A 2 -14.96 -33.46 -14.35
N PHE A 3 -14.18 -33.68 -13.28
CA PHE A 3 -14.78 -33.95 -11.96
C PHE A 3 -13.99 -33.33 -10.80
N ILE A 4 -12.67 -33.26 -10.88
CA ILE A 4 -11.82 -32.78 -9.78
C ILE A 4 -11.97 -31.25 -9.56
N GLY A 5 -12.13 -30.46 -10.63
CA GLY A 5 -12.25 -29.00 -10.54
C GLY A 5 -13.50 -28.50 -9.81
N GLN A 6 -14.64 -29.19 -9.99
CA GLN A 6 -15.90 -28.84 -9.30
C GLN A 6 -15.83 -29.17 -7.80
N PHE A 7 -15.20 -30.30 -7.43
CA PHE A 7 -15.01 -30.66 -6.02
C PHE A 7 -14.09 -29.66 -5.31
N VAL A 8 -13.01 -29.19 -5.94
CA VAL A 8 -12.10 -28.22 -5.31
C VAL A 8 -12.78 -26.85 -5.11
N ILE A 9 -13.56 -26.38 -6.08
CA ILE A 9 -14.31 -25.11 -5.95
C ILE A 9 -15.39 -25.22 -4.87
N ILE A 10 -16.12 -26.33 -4.84
CA ILE A 10 -17.14 -26.58 -3.80
C ILE A 10 -16.47 -26.71 -2.42
N TYR A 11 -15.33 -27.39 -2.32
CA TYR A 11 -14.60 -27.57 -1.07
C TYR A 11 -13.99 -26.26 -0.55
N ILE A 12 -13.43 -25.42 -1.43
CA ILE A 12 -12.92 -24.09 -1.07
C ILE A 12 -14.08 -23.15 -0.66
N CYS A 13 -15.22 -23.19 -1.35
CA CYS A 13 -16.42 -22.44 -0.94
C CYS A 13 -16.98 -22.91 0.41
N LEU A 14 -16.97 -24.22 0.67
CA LEU A 14 -17.39 -24.80 1.96
C LEU A 14 -16.43 -24.44 3.09
N LEU A 15 -15.13 -24.45 2.84
CA LEU A 15 -14.11 -24.01 3.81
C LEU A 15 -14.23 -22.51 4.13
N CYS A 16 -14.43 -21.67 3.11
CA CYS A 16 -14.66 -20.23 3.28
C CYS A 16 -15.94 -19.96 4.09
N LEU A 17 -17.04 -20.67 3.78
CA LEU A 17 -18.29 -20.55 4.52
C LEU A 17 -18.13 -20.99 5.97
N ASN A 18 -17.45 -22.11 6.23
CA ASN A 18 -17.19 -22.57 7.60
C ASN A 18 -16.33 -21.57 8.39
N MET A 19 -15.34 -20.95 7.75
CA MET A 19 -14.49 -19.95 8.39
C MET A 19 -15.28 -18.67 8.72
N VAL A 20 -16.12 -18.20 7.81
CA VAL A 20 -17.03 -17.05 8.04
C VAL A 20 -18.02 -17.36 9.17
N MET A 21 -18.63 -18.55 9.17
CA MET A 21 -19.58 -18.95 10.22
C MET A 21 -18.91 -19.10 11.60
N ASN A 22 -17.64 -19.51 11.66
CA ASN A 22 -16.88 -19.56 12.90
C ASN A 22 -16.59 -18.14 13.43
N VAL A 23 -16.15 -17.22 12.57
CA VAL A 23 -15.95 -15.81 12.96
C VAL A 23 -17.26 -15.17 13.45
N ILE A 24 -18.38 -15.44 12.78
CA ILE A 24 -19.69 -14.94 13.23
C ILE A 24 -20.08 -15.52 14.60
N ARG A 25 -19.81 -16.80 14.84
CA ARG A 25 -20.04 -17.44 16.15
C ARG A 25 -19.19 -16.82 17.26
N ASP A 26 -17.95 -16.47 16.95
CA ASP A 26 -17.02 -15.87 17.92
C ASP A 26 -17.35 -14.39 18.21
N LEU A 27 -17.85 -13.66 17.20
CA LEU A 27 -18.22 -12.25 17.33
C LEU A 27 -19.60 -12.02 17.95
N TYR A 28 -20.51 -12.99 17.82
CA TYR A 28 -21.91 -12.90 18.26
C TYR A 28 -22.35 -14.18 18.97
N PRO A 29 -21.79 -14.48 20.16
CA PRO A 29 -22.09 -15.72 20.90
C PRO A 29 -23.56 -15.82 21.37
N GLU A 30 -24.29 -14.71 21.39
CA GLU A 30 -25.70 -14.63 21.73
C GLU A 30 -26.66 -15.15 20.65
N LEU A 31 -26.18 -15.36 19.41
CA LEU A 31 -27.02 -15.85 18.32
C LEU A 31 -27.50 -17.29 18.55
N SER A 32 -28.80 -17.52 18.37
CA SER A 32 -29.37 -18.85 18.44
C SER A 32 -28.92 -19.73 17.25
N SER A 33 -28.98 -21.05 17.41
CA SER A 33 -28.65 -22.00 16.32
C SER A 33 -29.55 -21.80 15.10
N GLU A 34 -30.80 -21.36 15.30
CA GLU A 34 -31.77 -21.05 14.25
C GLU A 34 -31.31 -19.85 13.40
N GLU A 35 -30.78 -18.80 14.03
CA GLU A 35 -30.28 -17.59 13.37
C GLU A 35 -28.98 -17.85 12.62
N LEU A 36 -28.06 -18.60 13.22
CA LEU A 36 -26.83 -19.03 12.55
C LEU A 36 -27.12 -19.88 11.30
N ASN A 37 -28.13 -20.74 11.36
CA ASN A 37 -28.56 -21.53 10.20
C ASN A 37 -29.15 -20.66 9.08
N LYS A 38 -29.95 -19.64 9.41
CA LYS A 38 -30.48 -18.68 8.43
C LYS A 38 -29.36 -17.87 7.75
N ILE A 39 -28.38 -17.43 8.53
CA ILE A 39 -27.19 -16.72 8.03
C ILE A 39 -26.38 -17.63 7.09
N SER A 40 -26.09 -18.86 7.52
CA SER A 40 -25.38 -19.84 6.70
C SER A 40 -26.10 -20.12 5.37
N LEU A 41 -27.43 -20.26 5.41
CA LEU A 41 -28.25 -20.49 4.21
C LEU A 41 -28.24 -19.28 3.27
N HIS A 42 -28.23 -18.06 3.80
CA HIS A 42 -28.12 -16.84 3.00
C HIS A 42 -26.78 -16.79 2.24
N PHE A 43 -25.66 -17.04 2.93
CA PHE A 43 -24.34 -17.10 2.29
C PHE A 43 -24.23 -18.23 1.26
N LYS A 44 -24.85 -19.40 1.51
CA LYS A 44 -24.91 -20.49 0.51
C LYS A 44 -25.64 -20.06 -0.77
N LYS A 45 -26.71 -19.29 -0.67
CA LYS A 45 -27.47 -18.80 -1.84
C LYS A 45 -26.68 -17.77 -2.66
N LEU A 46 -25.93 -16.88 -1.99
CA LEU A 46 -25.07 -15.91 -2.67
C LEU A 46 -23.97 -16.61 -3.49
N ASN A 47 -23.38 -17.69 -2.96
CA ASN A 47 -22.33 -18.45 -3.66
C ASN A 47 -22.84 -19.33 -4.82
N ILE A 48 -24.15 -19.61 -4.91
CA ILE A 48 -24.71 -20.49 -5.95
C ILE A 48 -25.24 -19.68 -7.16
N ASN A 49 -25.62 -18.42 -6.97
CA ASN A 49 -26.33 -17.62 -7.97
C ASN A 49 -25.46 -16.73 -8.88
N GLU A 50 -24.12 -16.81 -8.83
CA GLU A 50 -23.23 -16.01 -9.72
C GLU A 50 -22.99 -16.65 -11.12
N LYS A 51 -23.97 -17.37 -11.69
CA LYS A 51 -23.74 -18.11 -12.96
C LYS A 51 -24.65 -17.82 -14.15
N ASP A 52 -25.48 -16.78 -14.13
CA ASP A 52 -26.31 -16.44 -15.29
C ASP A 52 -25.83 -15.18 -16.04
N ASP A 53 -25.29 -15.46 -17.23
CA ASP A 53 -25.36 -14.76 -18.52
C ASP A 53 -24.86 -13.31 -18.68
N PHE A 54 -23.72 -13.17 -19.38
CA PHE A 54 -23.40 -11.98 -20.18
C PHE A 54 -22.73 -12.38 -21.50
N GLU A 55 -23.52 -12.51 -22.57
CA GLU A 55 -23.01 -12.56 -23.95
C GLU A 55 -22.61 -11.14 -24.39
N VAL A 56 -21.35 -10.94 -24.79
CA VAL A 56 -20.89 -9.75 -25.52
C VAL A 56 -20.36 -10.14 -26.89
N ASN A 57 -21.04 -9.60 -27.90
CA ASN A 57 -20.74 -9.68 -29.31
C ASN A 57 -19.42 -8.96 -29.63
N THR A 58 -18.43 -9.69 -30.11
CA THR A 58 -17.11 -9.16 -30.48
C THR A 58 -17.08 -8.69 -31.93
N LYS A 59 -16.76 -7.41 -32.16
CA LYS A 59 -16.05 -6.91 -33.35
C LYS A 59 -15.53 -5.49 -33.08
N GLU A 60 -14.22 -5.39 -32.82
CA GLU A 60 -13.24 -4.50 -33.47
C GLU A 60 -12.03 -4.16 -32.57
N ASN A 61 -10.86 -4.54 -33.08
CA ASN A 61 -9.56 -3.85 -32.98
C ASN A 61 -8.80 -3.83 -31.64
N GLY A 62 -8.14 -4.96 -31.33
CA GLY A 62 -6.67 -5.03 -31.39
C GLY A 62 -5.82 -4.56 -30.21
N ILE A 63 -5.85 -5.28 -29.07
CA ILE A 63 -4.70 -5.61 -28.19
C ILE A 63 -5.03 -6.96 -27.51
N PRO A 64 -4.17 -8.00 -27.48
CA PRO A 64 -4.50 -9.24 -26.80
C PRO A 64 -4.44 -9.03 -25.29
N HIS A 65 -5.59 -8.73 -24.68
CA HIS A 65 -5.76 -8.71 -23.24
C HIS A 65 -6.03 -10.14 -22.75
N VAL A 66 -4.96 -10.92 -22.57
CA VAL A 66 -5.04 -12.22 -21.91
C VAL A 66 -4.93 -11.98 -20.40
N ILE A 67 -6.05 -11.68 -19.73
CA ILE A 67 -6.14 -11.93 -18.29
C ILE A 67 -6.68 -13.35 -18.12
N ASN A 68 -5.81 -14.25 -17.66
CA ASN A 68 -6.22 -15.55 -17.19
C ASN A 68 -7.01 -15.36 -15.88
N GLY A 69 -8.32 -15.56 -15.92
CA GLY A 69 -9.24 -15.50 -14.77
C GLY A 69 -9.09 -16.64 -13.77
N ASN A 70 -7.86 -16.97 -13.35
CA ASN A 70 -7.64 -18.00 -12.33
C ASN A 70 -6.33 -17.83 -11.52
N THR A 71 -5.75 -16.62 -11.48
CA THR A 71 -4.57 -16.37 -10.65
C THR A 71 -4.98 -15.84 -9.29
N ASN A 72 -4.65 -16.57 -8.23
CA ASN A 72 -4.69 -16.10 -6.85
C ASN A 72 -4.12 -14.66 -6.78
N PRO A 73 -4.85 -13.67 -6.22
CA PRO A 73 -4.42 -12.27 -6.22
C PRO A 73 -3.05 -12.07 -5.55
N ALA A 74 -2.70 -12.89 -4.56
CA ALA A 74 -1.37 -12.88 -3.96
C ALA A 74 -0.28 -13.31 -4.96
N VAL A 75 -0.56 -14.26 -5.86
CA VAL A 75 0.37 -14.68 -6.93
C VAL A 75 0.51 -13.59 -7.99
N ALA A 76 -0.58 -12.89 -8.32
CA ALA A 76 -0.52 -11.75 -9.25
C ALA A 76 0.36 -10.62 -8.69
N VAL A 77 0.13 -10.23 -7.42
CA VAL A 77 0.96 -9.23 -6.72
C VAL A 77 2.41 -9.71 -6.64
N GLN A 78 2.66 -10.97 -6.32
CA GLN A 78 4.02 -11.51 -6.22
C GLN A 78 4.78 -11.43 -7.55
N ARG A 79 4.14 -11.77 -8.68
CA ARG A 79 4.74 -11.63 -10.02
C ARG A 79 5.11 -10.19 -10.35
N MET A 80 4.34 -9.22 -9.88
CA MET A 80 4.63 -7.79 -10.05
C MET A 80 5.84 -7.33 -9.23
N MET A 81 6.20 -8.05 -8.15
CA MET A 81 7.32 -7.70 -7.28
C MET A 81 8.71 -8.11 -7.83
N ASP A 82 8.77 -9.02 -8.81
CA ASP A 82 10.05 -9.60 -9.29
C ASP A 82 10.92 -8.63 -10.13
N GLN A 83 10.49 -7.38 -10.34
CA GLN A 83 11.22 -6.40 -11.15
C GLN A 83 12.26 -5.63 -10.32
N LYS A 84 13.53 -6.04 -10.45
CA LYS A 84 14.68 -5.64 -9.60
C LYS A 84 15.09 -4.16 -9.57
N LEU A 85 14.45 -3.22 -10.27
CA LEU A 85 14.66 -1.77 -10.09
C LEU A 85 13.65 -0.95 -10.93
N LEU A 86 12.81 -0.12 -10.32
CA LEU A 86 11.85 0.71 -11.05
C LEU A 86 12.43 2.09 -11.40
N LYS A 87 12.66 2.35 -12.69
CA LYS A 87 12.66 3.73 -13.23
C LYS A 87 11.30 4.38 -12.94
N SER A 88 11.23 5.71 -12.81
CA SER A 88 10.00 6.46 -12.43
C SER A 88 8.75 6.02 -13.19
N ASN A 89 8.88 5.75 -14.50
CA ASN A 89 7.78 5.38 -15.37
C ASN A 89 7.19 4.00 -14.99
N LYS A 90 8.07 3.06 -14.62
CA LYS A 90 7.65 1.73 -14.15
C LYS A 90 7.00 1.80 -12.78
N LYS A 91 7.38 2.76 -11.92
CA LYS A 91 6.74 2.94 -10.60
C LYS A 91 5.25 3.21 -10.74
N MET A 92 4.87 4.13 -11.64
CA MET A 92 3.47 4.46 -11.86
C MET A 92 2.70 3.31 -12.51
N GLU A 93 3.31 2.59 -13.44
CA GLU A 93 2.73 1.38 -14.03
C GLU A 93 2.43 0.32 -12.96
N LEU A 94 3.43 -0.02 -12.13
CA LEU A 94 3.25 -0.91 -10.98
C LEU A 94 2.16 -0.42 -10.02
N THR A 95 2.16 0.87 -9.67
CA THR A 95 1.13 1.46 -8.80
C THR A 95 -0.27 1.29 -9.37
N ARG A 96 -0.46 1.46 -10.68
CA ARG A 96 -1.76 1.29 -11.33
C ARG A 96 -2.22 -0.16 -11.36
N GLU A 97 -1.31 -1.08 -11.68
CA GLU A 97 -1.60 -2.52 -11.67
C GLU A 97 -2.00 -2.98 -10.26
N LEU A 98 -1.21 -2.60 -9.25
CA LEU A 98 -1.51 -2.89 -7.85
C LEU A 98 -2.84 -2.28 -7.41
N PHE A 99 -3.10 -1.02 -7.79
CA PHE A 99 -4.39 -0.40 -7.49
C PHE A 99 -5.55 -1.19 -8.08
N SER A 100 -5.46 -1.63 -9.34
CA SER A 100 -6.51 -2.43 -9.98
C SER A 100 -6.75 -3.73 -9.22
N VAL A 101 -5.68 -4.47 -8.89
CA VAL A 101 -5.78 -5.74 -8.16
C VAL A 101 -6.38 -5.52 -6.77
N PHE A 102 -5.90 -4.53 -6.02
CA PHE A 102 -6.41 -4.23 -4.69
C PHE A 102 -7.86 -3.75 -4.74
N ASN A 103 -8.20 -2.85 -5.67
CA ASN A 103 -9.57 -2.37 -5.80
C ASN A 103 -10.53 -3.52 -6.10
N GLU A 104 -10.18 -4.39 -7.03
CA GLU A 104 -11.00 -5.56 -7.38
C GLU A 104 -11.17 -6.52 -6.20
N HIS A 105 -10.07 -6.95 -5.58
CA HIS A 105 -10.10 -8.08 -4.65
C HIS A 105 -10.30 -7.69 -3.19
N VAL A 106 -9.84 -6.51 -2.78
CA VAL A 106 -9.96 -6.04 -1.38
C VAL A 106 -11.17 -5.11 -1.23
N PHE A 107 -11.41 -4.23 -2.20
CA PHE A 107 -12.42 -3.17 -2.08
C PHE A 107 -13.68 -3.42 -2.94
N ASN A 108 -13.78 -4.58 -3.62
CA ASN A 108 -14.88 -4.98 -4.50
C ASN A 108 -15.21 -3.94 -5.58
N ASN A 109 -14.19 -3.36 -6.20
CA ASN A 109 -14.28 -2.30 -7.21
C ASN A 109 -15.06 -1.04 -6.76
N ARG A 110 -15.18 -0.81 -5.45
CA ARG A 110 -15.94 0.33 -4.90
C ARG A 110 -15.12 1.62 -4.79
N LEU A 111 -13.81 1.58 -4.99
CA LEU A 111 -13.01 2.79 -5.19
C LEU A 111 -13.07 3.21 -6.68
N PRO A 112 -13.15 4.52 -6.98
CA PRO A 112 -13.12 5.00 -8.37
C PRO A 112 -11.90 4.47 -9.15
N LYS A 113 -12.13 3.90 -10.33
CA LYS A 113 -11.05 3.35 -11.18
C LYS A 113 -10.09 4.44 -11.68
N ASP A 114 -10.58 5.67 -11.78
CA ASP A 114 -9.86 6.89 -12.15
C ASP A 114 -9.38 7.68 -10.92
N MET A 115 -9.34 7.08 -9.72
CA MET A 115 -8.81 7.74 -8.53
C MET A 115 -7.39 8.27 -8.77
N GLU A 116 -7.18 9.53 -8.38
CA GLU A 116 -5.90 10.19 -8.60
C GLU A 116 -4.83 9.62 -7.66
N ILE A 117 -3.76 9.09 -8.26
CA ILE A 117 -2.57 8.61 -7.55
C ILE A 117 -1.33 9.25 -8.16
N CYS A 118 -0.52 9.91 -7.33
CA CYS A 118 0.70 10.58 -7.80
C CYS A 118 1.91 10.32 -6.89
N PHE A 119 3.11 10.45 -7.47
CA PHE A 119 4.35 10.45 -6.69
C PHE A 119 4.74 11.88 -6.31
N ASN A 120 5.00 12.10 -5.02
CA ASN A 120 5.35 13.40 -4.47
C ASN A 120 6.78 13.38 -3.90
N ARG A 121 7.70 14.05 -4.60
CA ARG A 121 9.12 14.16 -4.21
C ARG A 121 9.36 14.95 -2.92
N ARG A 122 8.36 15.69 -2.42
CA ARG A 122 8.47 16.50 -1.19
C ARG A 122 8.09 15.72 0.08
N LEU A 123 7.61 14.48 -0.05
CA LEU A 123 7.33 13.62 1.09
C LEU A 123 8.63 12.95 1.58
N TYR A 124 9.30 13.58 2.54
CA TYR A 124 10.60 13.11 3.06
C TYR A 124 10.50 12.26 4.32
N LYS A 125 9.38 12.33 5.04
CA LYS A 125 9.19 11.71 6.38
C LYS A 125 8.08 10.67 6.43
N THR A 126 7.22 10.65 5.42
CA THR A 126 6.13 9.68 5.28
C THR A 126 6.27 8.98 3.94
N ALA A 127 5.84 7.73 3.88
CA ALA A 127 5.81 6.95 2.66
C ALA A 127 4.62 7.31 1.78
N GLY A 128 3.47 7.61 2.40
CA GLY A 128 2.22 7.89 1.70
C GLY A 128 1.39 8.96 2.41
N TYR A 129 0.38 9.45 1.70
CA TYR A 129 -0.68 10.28 2.26
C TYR A 129 -1.95 10.21 1.42
N CYS A 130 -3.08 9.89 2.06
CA CYS A 130 -4.41 9.94 1.47
C CYS A 130 -5.12 11.26 1.80
N ARG A 131 -5.32 12.13 0.80
CA ARG A 131 -6.08 13.38 0.96
C ARG A 131 -7.55 13.14 0.62
N CYS A 132 -8.39 13.02 1.62
CA CYS A 132 -9.82 12.85 1.43
C CYS A 132 -10.60 14.16 1.60
N LYS A 133 -11.53 14.42 0.68
CA LYS A 133 -12.29 15.68 0.55
C LYS A 133 -13.72 15.39 0.08
N LEU A 134 -14.58 16.40 0.22
CA LEU A 134 -15.88 16.46 -0.46
C LEU A 134 -15.78 17.37 -1.67
N ASN A 135 -16.29 16.92 -2.81
CA ASN A 135 -16.45 17.79 -3.96
C ASN A 135 -17.42 18.92 -3.61
N ARG A 136 -17.03 20.18 -3.86
CA ARG A 136 -17.83 21.34 -3.46
C ARG A 136 -19.18 21.41 -4.16
N PHE A 137 -19.24 20.94 -5.40
CA PHE A 137 -20.41 21.00 -6.27
C PHE A 137 -21.28 19.75 -6.11
N THR A 138 -20.71 18.56 -6.32
CA THR A 138 -21.48 17.31 -6.28
C THR A 138 -21.75 16.81 -4.86
N LYS A 139 -21.04 17.34 -3.85
CA LYS A 139 -21.02 16.84 -2.47
C LYS A 139 -20.60 15.38 -2.33
N LEU A 140 -20.03 14.78 -3.37
CA LEU A 140 -19.53 13.41 -3.31
C LEU A 140 -18.12 13.36 -2.69
N PRO A 141 -17.84 12.33 -1.85
CA PRO A 141 -16.51 12.11 -1.31
C PRO A 141 -15.54 11.69 -2.42
N TYR A 142 -14.31 12.19 -2.37
CA TYR A 142 -13.21 11.75 -3.22
C TYR A 142 -11.90 11.79 -2.43
N CYS A 143 -10.91 11.00 -2.85
CA CYS A 143 -9.57 11.02 -2.28
C CYS A 143 -8.51 11.12 -3.38
N ILE A 144 -7.35 11.67 -3.01
CA ILE A 144 -6.12 11.68 -3.82
C ILE A 144 -5.05 10.96 -3.00
N ILE A 145 -4.41 9.95 -3.58
CA ILE A 145 -3.33 9.21 -2.93
C ILE A 145 -1.98 9.76 -3.41
N GLU A 146 -1.11 10.12 -2.47
CA GLU A 146 0.25 10.57 -2.76
C GLU A 146 1.25 9.59 -2.18
N LEU A 147 2.14 9.07 -3.03
CA LEU A 147 3.23 8.20 -2.61
C LEU A 147 4.54 8.99 -2.64
N SER A 148 5.42 8.78 -1.67
CA SER A 148 6.73 9.40 -1.64
C SER A 148 7.64 8.79 -2.70
N GLU A 149 8.16 9.61 -3.60
CA GLU A 149 9.14 9.15 -4.59
C GLU A 149 10.45 8.65 -3.94
N LEU A 150 10.77 9.20 -2.76
CA LEU A 150 12.03 8.97 -2.04
C LEU A 150 11.93 7.84 -1.02
N VAL A 151 10.75 7.58 -0.47
CA VAL A 151 10.53 6.50 0.51
C VAL A 151 9.99 5.25 -0.18
N CYS A 152 9.08 5.39 -1.15
CA CYS A 152 8.59 4.28 -1.96
C CYS A 152 9.56 4.01 -3.12
N ASP A 153 10.76 3.55 -2.76
CA ASP A 153 11.88 3.27 -3.66
C ASP A 153 12.00 1.79 -4.08
N THR A 154 11.25 0.89 -3.45
CA THR A 154 11.13 -0.53 -3.84
C THR A 154 9.69 -0.92 -4.19
N CYS A 155 9.51 -2.05 -4.87
CA CYS A 155 8.20 -2.60 -5.22
C CYS A 155 7.33 -2.82 -3.97
N GLU A 156 7.93 -3.41 -2.93
CA GLU A 156 7.27 -3.76 -1.67
C GLU A 156 6.83 -2.50 -0.93
N ARG A 157 7.67 -1.45 -0.90
CA ARG A 157 7.28 -0.18 -0.26
C ARG A 157 6.14 0.52 -1.00
N ILE A 158 6.15 0.49 -2.34
CA ILE A 158 5.03 1.02 -3.14
C ILE A 158 3.74 0.24 -2.81
N ARG A 159 3.82 -1.09 -2.84
CA ARG A 159 2.71 -1.99 -2.58
C ARG A 159 2.09 -1.83 -1.20
N ASP A 160 2.92 -1.89 -0.16
CA ASP A 160 2.46 -1.85 1.23
C ASP A 160 1.88 -0.47 1.56
N THR A 161 2.53 0.59 1.10
CA THR A 161 2.04 1.97 1.31
C THR A 161 0.80 2.26 0.49
N LEU A 162 0.71 1.81 -0.76
CA LEU A 162 -0.50 1.98 -1.57
C LEU A 162 -1.71 1.32 -0.91
N LEU A 163 -1.58 0.05 -0.48
CA LEU A 163 -2.67 -0.68 0.18
C LEU A 163 -3.11 0.02 1.48
N HIS A 164 -2.15 0.54 2.26
CA HIS A 164 -2.43 1.34 3.46
C HIS A 164 -3.27 2.60 3.14
N GLU A 165 -2.85 3.39 2.16
CA GLU A 165 -3.56 4.62 1.78
C GLU A 165 -4.92 4.32 1.12
N MET A 166 -5.05 3.20 0.40
CA MET A 166 -6.33 2.73 -0.13
C MET A 166 -7.30 2.32 0.98
N CYS A 167 -6.83 1.74 2.08
CA CYS A 167 -7.67 1.47 3.26
C CYS A 167 -8.21 2.78 3.85
N HIS A 168 -7.41 3.85 3.91
CA HIS A 168 -7.91 5.17 4.29
C HIS A 168 -8.95 5.72 3.30
N ALA A 169 -8.72 5.54 2.00
CA ALA A 169 -9.68 5.97 0.97
C ALA A 169 -11.01 5.21 1.07
N ALA A 170 -10.98 3.91 1.36
CA ALA A 170 -12.15 3.07 1.55
C ALA A 170 -13.01 3.52 2.73
N VAL A 171 -12.39 3.83 3.87
CA VAL A 171 -13.11 4.39 5.04
C VAL A 171 -13.85 5.69 4.67
N TRP A 172 -13.22 6.55 3.88
CA TRP A 172 -13.83 7.83 3.49
C TRP A 172 -14.92 7.69 2.42
N ILE A 173 -14.66 6.91 1.37
CA ILE A 173 -15.54 6.84 0.19
C ILE A 173 -16.65 5.80 0.41
N ILE A 174 -16.31 4.63 0.94
CA ILE A 174 -17.23 3.49 1.08
C ILE A 174 -17.99 3.59 2.40
N ASP A 175 -17.27 3.73 3.53
CA ASP A 175 -17.91 3.77 4.85
C ASP A 175 -18.43 5.17 5.21
N GLN A 176 -17.98 6.20 4.50
CA GLN A 176 -18.30 7.61 4.76
C GLN A 176 -18.04 8.00 6.23
N LYS A 177 -16.92 7.51 6.77
CA LYS A 177 -16.46 7.81 8.13
C LYS A 177 -15.19 8.65 8.12
N ILE A 178 -15.02 9.42 9.20
CA ILE A 178 -13.83 10.24 9.43
C ILE A 178 -13.03 9.61 10.56
N GLU A 179 -12.04 8.81 10.21
CA GLU A 179 -11.11 8.24 11.18
C GLU A 179 -9.73 8.02 10.54
N LYS A 180 -8.72 7.82 11.38
CA LYS A 180 -7.37 7.45 10.92
C LYS A 180 -7.26 5.92 10.87
N HIS A 181 -6.68 5.32 11.91
CA HIS A 181 -6.51 3.88 12.07
C HIS A 181 -7.56 3.29 13.04
N GLY A 182 -8.80 3.73 12.90
CA GLY A 182 -9.93 3.31 13.74
C GLY A 182 -10.49 1.93 13.35
N PRO A 183 -11.63 1.52 13.92
CA PRO A 183 -12.22 0.20 13.67
C PRO A 183 -12.57 -0.08 12.20
N PHE A 184 -13.00 0.91 11.42
CA PHE A 184 -13.31 0.73 10.00
C PHE A 184 -12.03 0.52 9.18
N TRP A 185 -11.00 1.31 9.47
CA TRP A 185 -9.70 1.12 8.83
C TRP A 185 -9.12 -0.26 9.13
N LYS A 186 -9.15 -0.69 10.40
CA LYS A 186 -8.69 -2.03 10.81
C LYS A 186 -9.47 -3.15 10.12
N ARG A 187 -10.79 -2.95 9.89
CA ARG A 187 -11.61 -3.90 9.15
C ARG A 187 -11.11 -4.06 7.71
N TRP A 188 -10.80 -2.97 7.01
CA TRP A 188 -10.24 -3.05 5.67
C TRP A 188 -8.88 -3.71 5.63
N CYS A 189 -8.03 -3.47 6.63
CA CYS A 189 -6.77 -4.21 6.77
C CYS A 189 -6.99 -5.72 6.94
N ALA A 190 -7.94 -6.13 7.79
CA ALA A 190 -8.26 -7.54 7.98
C ALA A 190 -8.83 -8.20 6.70
N ILE A 191 -9.64 -7.46 5.93
CA ILE A 191 -10.10 -7.92 4.61
C ILE A 191 -8.89 -8.09 3.68
N ALA A 192 -8.01 -7.10 3.60
CA ALA A 192 -6.82 -7.16 2.75
C ALA A 192 -5.91 -8.34 3.10
N GLU A 193 -5.68 -8.59 4.39
CA GLU A 193 -4.89 -9.71 4.89
C GLU A 193 -5.52 -11.07 4.58
N SER A 194 -6.85 -11.19 4.67
CA SER A 194 -7.52 -12.45 4.33
C SER A 194 -7.52 -12.76 2.84
N VAL A 195 -7.61 -11.74 1.98
CA VAL A 195 -7.56 -11.85 0.52
C VAL A 195 -6.13 -12.05 0.00
N LEU A 196 -5.14 -11.51 0.71
CA LEU A 196 -3.73 -11.52 0.32
C LEU A 196 -2.85 -12.24 1.37
N PRO A 197 -3.05 -13.56 1.60
CA PRO A 197 -2.45 -14.26 2.74
C PRO A 197 -0.91 -14.38 2.72
N ASN A 198 -0.27 -14.17 1.56
CA ASN A 198 1.20 -14.20 1.43
C ASN A 198 1.83 -12.80 1.48
N MET A 199 1.06 -11.78 1.85
CA MET A 199 1.51 -10.41 1.92
C MET A 199 1.73 -9.97 3.37
N PRO A 200 2.65 -9.03 3.64
CA PRO A 200 2.84 -8.53 4.98
C PRO A 200 1.58 -7.82 5.49
N VAL A 201 1.30 -8.02 6.78
CA VAL A 201 0.23 -7.36 7.55
C VAL A 201 0.26 -5.85 7.33
N VAL A 202 -0.92 -5.24 7.13
CA VAL A 202 -1.02 -3.78 6.93
C VAL A 202 -0.78 -3.08 8.25
N LYS A 203 0.43 -2.56 8.45
CA LYS A 203 0.82 -1.86 9.69
C LYS A 203 0.23 -0.45 9.73
N THR A 204 -0.02 0.05 10.93
CA THR A 204 -0.41 1.45 11.18
C THR A 204 0.73 2.44 10.88
N CYS A 205 1.97 2.02 11.09
CA CYS A 205 3.18 2.78 10.79
C CYS A 205 4.17 1.89 10.01
N HIS A 206 4.79 2.46 8.99
CA HIS A 206 5.92 1.81 8.31
C HIS A 206 7.25 2.23 8.96
N GLU A 207 8.06 1.27 9.37
CA GLU A 207 9.42 1.49 9.90
C GLU A 207 10.45 1.43 8.77
N TYR A 208 10.23 2.20 7.70
CA TYR A 208 11.19 2.21 6.60
C TYR A 208 12.46 2.95 7.02
N VAL A 209 13.61 2.27 6.86
CA VAL A 209 14.90 2.95 6.89
C VAL A 209 15.00 3.85 5.65
N ILE A 210 14.86 5.15 5.86
CA ILE A 210 14.93 6.16 4.80
C ILE A 210 16.39 6.54 4.59
N THR A 211 16.94 6.14 3.44
CA THR A 211 18.25 6.60 3.01
C THR A 211 18.18 8.08 2.62
N THR A 212 18.99 8.91 3.27
CA THR A 212 19.01 10.37 3.02
C THR A 212 20.22 10.79 2.21
N LYS A 213 20.05 11.69 1.24
CA LYS A 213 21.16 12.15 0.40
C LYS A 213 22.32 12.82 1.16
N TYR A 214 22.06 13.45 2.31
CA TYR A 214 23.05 14.15 3.11
C TYR A 214 23.04 13.72 4.58
N ILE A 215 24.23 13.59 5.16
CA ILE A 215 24.46 13.40 6.59
C ILE A 215 25.32 14.54 7.09
N TYR A 216 24.97 15.11 8.24
CA TYR A 216 25.78 16.07 8.97
C TYR A 216 26.24 15.44 10.28
N ARG A 217 27.54 15.24 10.45
CA ARG A 217 28.12 14.50 11.60
C ARG A 217 28.95 15.42 12.49
N CYS A 218 28.74 15.44 13.82
CA CYS A 218 29.66 16.14 14.75
C CYS A 218 30.99 15.39 14.74
N PRO A 219 32.13 16.04 14.48
CA PRO A 219 33.44 15.37 14.47
C PRO A 219 33.87 14.88 15.86
N SER A 220 33.36 15.51 16.93
CA SER A 220 33.75 15.18 18.31
C SER A 220 32.90 14.09 18.97
N CYS A 221 31.57 14.08 18.76
CA CYS A 221 30.66 13.11 19.41
C CYS A 221 29.90 12.22 18.42
N PHE A 222 30.22 12.29 17.13
CA PHE A 222 29.71 11.44 16.05
C PHE A 222 28.20 11.42 15.81
N ARG A 223 27.42 12.21 16.55
CA ARG A 223 25.97 12.33 16.33
C ARG A 223 25.66 12.90 14.95
N GLU A 224 24.60 12.37 14.35
CA GLU A 224 24.23 12.67 12.98
C GLU A 224 22.89 13.39 12.88
N VAL A 225 22.81 14.31 11.92
CA VAL A 225 21.56 14.89 11.42
C VAL A 225 21.43 14.49 9.95
N ARG A 226 20.35 13.77 9.64
CA ARG A 226 20.06 13.25 8.29
C ARG A 226 19.12 14.18 7.52
N ARG A 227 19.39 14.43 6.24
CA ARG A 227 18.64 15.38 5.38
C ARG A 227 18.61 14.93 3.91
N GLN A 228 17.49 15.17 3.24
CA GLN A 228 17.34 14.87 1.80
C GLN A 228 17.92 15.96 0.88
N THR A 229 18.01 17.19 1.38
CA THR A 229 18.64 18.33 0.70
C THR A 229 19.80 18.87 1.54
N LYS A 230 20.75 19.56 0.90
CA LYS A 230 21.88 20.23 1.57
C LYS A 230 21.38 21.51 2.28
N SER A 231 20.61 21.33 3.35
CA SER A 231 19.80 22.37 3.99
C SER A 231 20.35 22.85 5.34
N LEU A 232 21.27 22.13 5.96
CA LEU A 232 21.86 22.57 7.22
C LEU A 232 23.05 23.50 6.91
N ASN A 233 22.93 24.77 7.30
CA ASN A 233 24.05 25.71 7.26
C ASN A 233 25.02 25.37 8.39
N ILE A 234 26.11 24.70 8.04
CA ILE A 234 27.11 24.22 8.99
C ILE A 234 27.99 25.32 9.58
N ALA A 235 28.01 26.54 9.02
CA ALA A 235 28.71 27.68 9.63
C ALA A 235 27.91 28.26 10.82
N ARG A 236 26.57 28.19 10.74
CA ARG A 236 25.66 28.72 11.77
C ARG A 236 25.19 27.68 12.78
N LYS A 237 25.17 26.40 12.41
CA LYS A 237 24.61 25.33 13.24
C LYS A 237 25.71 24.49 13.87
N VAL A 238 25.63 24.36 15.19
CA VAL A 238 26.50 23.50 16.00
C VAL A 238 25.71 22.35 16.61
N CYS A 239 26.41 21.29 16.98
CA CYS A 239 25.80 20.18 17.70
C CYS A 239 25.36 20.63 19.11
N LYS A 240 24.13 20.25 19.48
CA LYS A 240 23.55 20.65 20.79
C LYS A 240 24.30 20.10 22.01
N PHE A 241 25.11 19.05 21.84
CA PHE A 241 25.83 18.39 22.93
C PHE A 241 27.31 18.81 22.99
N CYS A 242 28.02 18.70 21.86
CA CYS A 242 29.46 18.98 21.77
C CYS A 242 29.77 20.45 21.42
N ARG A 243 28.78 21.25 21.00
CA ARG A 243 28.90 22.63 20.49
C ARG A 243 29.86 22.83 19.30
N LYS A 244 30.44 21.76 18.76
CA LYS A 244 31.23 21.78 17.51
C LYS A 244 30.32 21.86 16.27
N HIS A 245 30.82 22.48 15.21
CA HIS A 245 30.17 22.51 13.90
C HIS A 245 30.18 21.13 13.24
N PHE A 246 29.20 20.88 12.36
CA PHE A 246 29.03 19.60 11.69
C PHE A 246 29.86 19.52 10.41
N ILE A 247 30.33 18.31 10.07
CA ILE A 247 30.89 18.00 8.75
C ILE A 247 29.76 17.42 7.87
N CYS A 248 29.63 17.94 6.65
CA CYS A 248 28.66 17.46 5.66
C CYS A 248 29.23 16.27 4.88
N PHE A 249 28.42 15.23 4.73
CA PHE A 249 28.66 14.09 3.86
C PHE A 249 27.49 13.93 2.89
N LYS A 250 27.77 13.55 1.65
CA LYS A 250 26.81 13.28 0.59
C LYS A 250 26.88 11.80 0.21
N LEU A 251 25.73 11.16 0.05
CA LEU A 251 25.65 9.79 -0.45
C LEU A 251 26.11 9.74 -1.90
N ASN A 252 27.10 8.90 -2.18
CA ASN A 252 27.47 8.52 -3.53
C ASN A 252 26.51 7.41 -4.00
N SER A 253 25.62 7.73 -4.92
CA SER A 253 24.62 6.77 -5.44
C SER A 253 25.22 5.56 -6.15
N LYS A 254 26.49 5.60 -6.58
CA LYS A 254 27.16 4.48 -7.24
C LYS A 254 27.75 3.50 -6.23
N THR A 255 28.36 4.00 -5.16
CA THR A 255 29.05 3.16 -4.17
C THR A 255 28.22 2.86 -2.93
N GLY A 256 27.10 3.58 -2.74
CA GLY A 256 26.29 3.51 -1.52
C GLY A 256 26.96 4.13 -0.29
N GLN A 257 28.15 4.71 -0.44
CA GLN A 257 28.92 5.28 0.67
C GLN A 257 28.74 6.79 0.78
N TYR A 258 28.83 7.30 2.01
CA TYR A 258 28.82 8.74 2.27
C TYR A 258 30.24 9.31 2.15
N VAL A 259 30.42 10.27 1.25
CA VAL A 259 31.68 10.99 1.04
C VAL A 259 31.54 12.43 1.52
N PRO A 260 32.61 13.08 2.01
CA PRO A 260 32.55 14.50 2.40
C PRO A 260 31.99 15.39 1.27
N CYS A 261 31.17 16.37 1.64
CA CYS A 261 30.74 17.41 0.70
C CYS A 261 31.94 18.33 0.41
N ASN A 262 32.37 18.47 -0.84
CA ASN A 262 33.51 19.32 -1.27
C ASN A 262 33.20 20.82 -1.18
N ASP A 263 32.73 21.29 -0.02
CA ASP A 263 32.29 22.67 0.16
C ASP A 263 33.00 23.30 1.35
N GLY A 264 34.24 23.71 1.13
CA GLY A 264 34.85 24.89 1.76
C GLY A 264 34.70 25.02 3.28
N ILE A 265 35.13 24.01 4.02
CA ILE A 265 35.80 24.28 5.29
C ILE A 265 37.17 23.64 5.10
N ASP A 266 38.15 24.49 4.84
CA ASP A 266 39.55 24.16 5.03
C ASP A 266 39.64 23.33 6.31
N ILE A 267 40.24 22.16 6.17
CA ILE A 267 40.89 21.49 7.28
C ILE A 267 41.97 22.50 7.73
N LEU A 268 41.57 23.49 8.52
CA LEU A 268 42.50 24.31 9.27
C LEU A 268 43.00 23.38 10.36
N ASP A 269 44.27 23.02 10.19
CA ASP A 269 45.18 22.47 11.19
C ASP A 269 44.72 22.75 12.63
N ILE A 270 44.38 21.68 13.34
CA ILE A 270 44.61 21.52 14.78
C ILE A 270 44.98 20.06 15.04
#